data_AF-A0A944SYK5-F1
#
_entry.id   AF-A0A944SYK5-F1
#
_cell.length_a   1.000
_cell.length_b   1.000
_cell.length_c   1.000
_cell.angle_alpha   90.00
_cell.angle_beta   90.00
_cell.angle_gamma   90.00
#
_symmetry.space_group_name_H-M   'P 1'
#
loop_
_entity.id
_entity.type
_entity.pdbx_description
1 polymer ?
#
loop_
_entity_poly.entity_id
_entity_poly.type
_entity_poly.pdbx_seq_one_letter_code
_entity_poly.pdbx_strand_id
1 'polypeptide(L)'
;MSAQQLLNDLLGHLPLRVYGRGAVLTLLREMGFVVKNKTPLTVLDIFRDEESGELVCKLTPDGNGEFTAALSNLKLDIAHPLYRQVKDYQVEVSEALGKQDLEDTRQTQIEREDRGEFRVGDLYKKNRR
;
A
#
# COMPACT_ATOMS: atom_id res chain seq x y z
N MET A 1 -9.70 -14.23 9.92
CA MET A 1 -8.57 -15.20 10.04
C MET A 1 -7.73 -14.80 11.26
N SER A 2 -6.92 -15.68 11.85
CA SER A 2 -6.06 -15.23 12.95
C SER A 2 -4.90 -14.38 12.39
N ALA A 3 -4.64 -13.21 12.98
CA ALA A 3 -3.50 -12.36 12.62
C ALA A 3 -2.16 -13.12 12.65
N GLN A 4 -2.05 -14.14 13.49
CA GLN A 4 -0.89 -15.01 13.59
C GLN A 4 -0.69 -15.90 12.35
N GLN A 5 -1.78 -16.37 11.73
CA GLN A 5 -1.70 -17.17 10.50
C GLN A 5 -1.25 -16.30 9.34
N LEU A 6 -1.81 -15.10 9.22
CA LEU A 6 -1.41 -14.13 8.20
C LEU A 6 0.07 -13.75 8.34
N LEU A 7 0.55 -13.55 9.57
CA LEU A 7 1.97 -13.30 9.83
C LEU A 7 2.85 -14.44 9.31
N ASN A 8 2.54 -15.69 9.66
CA ASN A 8 3.32 -16.84 9.20
C ASN A 8 3.31 -16.98 7.68
N ASP A 9 2.15 -16.76 7.04
CA ASP A 9 2.04 -16.81 5.59
C ASP A 9 2.89 -15.71 4.95
N LEU A 10 2.84 -14.47 5.48
CA LEU A 10 3.66 -13.36 4.98
C LEU A 10 5.16 -13.60 5.15
N LEU A 11 5.58 -14.16 6.28
CA LEU A 11 6.98 -14.53 6.53
C LEU A 11 7.49 -15.56 5.50
N GLY A 12 6.64 -16.48 5.06
CA GLY A 12 6.99 -17.48 4.04
C GLY A 12 7.20 -16.90 2.63
N HIS A 13 6.80 -15.66 2.39
CA HIS A 13 6.89 -14.98 1.09
C HIS A 13 7.89 -13.81 1.08
N LEU A 14 8.74 -13.69 2.11
CA LEU A 14 9.78 -12.67 2.14
C LEU A 14 10.87 -12.91 1.08
N PRO A 15 11.44 -11.84 0.48
CA PRO A 15 11.11 -10.43 0.69
C PRO A 15 9.83 -10.00 -0.05
N LEU A 16 9.01 -9.15 0.60
CA LEU A 16 7.76 -8.66 0.02
C LEU A 16 7.92 -7.25 -0.55
N ARG A 17 7.26 -6.99 -1.68
CA ARG A 17 7.17 -5.67 -2.26
C ARG A 17 5.93 -4.95 -1.74
N VAL A 18 6.12 -3.82 -1.07
CA VAL A 18 5.04 -2.98 -0.53
C VAL A 18 5.20 -1.53 -0.97
N TYR A 19 4.15 -0.74 -0.79
CA TYR A 19 4.12 0.67 -1.10
C TYR A 19 3.67 1.44 0.13
N GLY A 20 4.40 2.47 0.54
CA GLY A 20 4.03 3.28 1.70
C GLY A 20 2.75 4.09 1.44
N ARG A 21 1.92 4.26 2.48
CA ARG A 21 0.80 5.21 2.50
C ARG A 21 1.04 6.33 3.51
N GLY A 22 0.48 7.50 3.24
CA GLY A 22 0.39 8.65 4.15
C GLY A 22 1.61 8.87 5.02
N ALA A 23 1.47 8.57 6.31
CA ALA A 23 2.46 8.78 7.36
C ALA A 23 3.82 8.13 7.06
N VAL A 24 3.85 6.92 6.48
CA VAL A 24 5.09 6.22 6.16
C VAL A 24 5.89 6.99 5.10
N LEU A 25 5.22 7.56 4.09
CA LEU A 25 5.88 8.35 3.06
C LEU A 25 6.40 9.68 3.61
N THR A 26 5.66 10.30 4.54
CA THR A 26 6.10 11.53 5.22
C THR A 26 7.36 11.26 6.04
N LEU A 27 7.36 10.21 6.86
CA LEU A 27 8.50 9.81 7.69
C LEU A 27 9.76 9.53 6.85
N LEU A 28 9.60 8.78 5.76
CA LEU A 28 10.71 8.49 4.84
C LEU A 28 11.27 9.75 4.20
N ARG A 29 10.42 10.73 3.85
CA ARG A 29 10.87 12.03 3.33
C ARG A 29 11.59 12.88 4.38
N GLU A 30 11.11 12.88 5.61
CA GLU A 30 11.78 13.56 6.74
C GLU A 30 13.16 12.98 7.01
N MET A 31 13.32 11.68 6.83
CA MET A 31 14.60 10.96 6.91
C MET A 31 15.51 11.19 5.69
N GLY A 32 15.09 12.02 4.72
CA GLY A 32 15.88 12.39 3.55
C GLY A 32 15.74 11.48 2.34
N PHE A 33 14.82 10.49 2.36
CA PHE A 33 14.59 9.62 1.21
C PHE A 33 13.61 10.24 0.21
N VAL A 34 13.93 10.14 -1.08
CA VAL A 34 13.07 10.64 -2.17
C VAL A 34 12.00 9.60 -2.52
N VAL A 35 11.02 9.42 -1.64
CA VAL A 35 9.93 8.45 -1.83
C VAL A 35 8.63 9.09 -2.36
N LYS A 36 8.05 8.45 -3.39
CA LYS A 36 6.76 8.78 -3.99
C LYS A 36 5.73 7.69 -3.65
N ASN A 37 4.45 7.95 -3.88
CA ASN A 37 3.35 7.00 -3.57
C ASN A 37 3.47 5.65 -4.31
N LYS A 38 4.26 5.58 -5.39
CA LYS A 38 4.52 4.37 -6.17
C LYS A 38 5.94 3.83 -5.98
N THR A 39 6.72 4.40 -5.04
CA THR A 39 8.06 3.89 -4.75
C THR A 39 7.92 2.54 -4.06
N PRO A 40 8.49 1.47 -4.65
CA PRO A 40 8.45 0.15 -4.04
C PRO A 40 9.39 0.12 -2.84
N LEU A 41 8.91 -0.43 -1.73
CA LEU A 41 9.66 -0.68 -0.51
C LEU A 41 9.80 -2.19 -0.36
N THR A 42 10.97 -2.64 0.06
CA THR A 42 11.22 -4.08 0.25
C THR A 42 11.08 -4.41 1.73
N VAL A 43 10.12 -5.27 2.06
CA VAL A 43 9.95 -5.79 3.42
C VAL A 43 10.92 -6.95 3.61
N LEU A 44 11.73 -6.85 4.65
CA LEU A 44 12.73 -7.85 5.03
C LEU A 44 12.24 -8.75 6.15
N ASP A 45 11.37 -8.23 7.01
CA ASP A 45 10.90 -8.96 8.19
C ASP A 45 9.53 -8.42 8.62
N ILE A 46 8.72 -9.25 9.28
CA ILE A 46 7.39 -8.89 9.77
C ILE A 46 7.22 -9.50 11.14
N PHE A 47 6.74 -8.70 12.08
CA PHE A 47 6.49 -9.13 13.44
C PHE A 47 5.18 -8.52 13.96
N ARG A 48 4.66 -9.09 15.03
CA ARG A 48 3.52 -8.52 15.73
C ARG A 48 4.03 -7.62 16.85
N ASP A 49 3.55 -6.39 16.87
CA ASP A 49 3.88 -5.44 17.92
C ASP A 49 3.11 -5.79 19.20
N GLU A 50 3.81 -5.81 20.34
CA GLU A 50 3.22 -6.22 21.62
C GLU A 50 2.34 -5.13 22.23
N GLU A 51 2.57 -3.86 21.88
CA GLU A 51 1.92 -2.70 22.49
C GLU A 51 0.62 -2.35 21.76
N SER A 52 0.65 -2.30 20.43
CA SER A 52 -0.51 -2.04 19.56
C SER A 52 -1.25 -3.31 19.16
N GLY A 53 -0.60 -4.48 19.22
CA GLY A 53 -1.14 -5.75 18.74
C GLY A 53 -1.21 -5.87 17.21
N GLU A 54 -0.78 -4.83 16.47
CA GLU A 54 -0.77 -4.76 15.01
C GLU A 54 0.43 -5.52 14.41
N LEU A 55 0.31 -5.90 13.13
CA LEU A 55 1.45 -6.42 12.37
C LEU A 55 2.31 -5.25 11.89
N VAL A 56 3.60 -5.29 12.20
CA VAL A 56 4.62 -4.31 11.82
C VAL A 56 5.62 -4.96 10.88
N CYS A 57 5.92 -4.26 9.79
CA CYS A 57 6.88 -4.70 8.78
C CYS A 57 8.18 -3.91 8.92
N LYS A 58 9.32 -4.60 8.93
CA LYS A 58 10.63 -3.99 8.67
C LYS A 58 10.85 -3.91 7.17
N LEU A 59 11.07 -2.71 6.68
CA LEU A 59 11.30 -2.43 5.28
C LEU A 59 12.57 -1.62 5.07
N THR A 60 13.13 -1.76 3.87
CA THR A 60 14.23 -0.94 3.39
C THR A 60 13.82 -0.26 2.07
N PRO A 61 13.87 1.07 1.99
CA PRO A 61 13.47 1.82 0.79
C PRO A 61 14.46 1.68 -0.36
N ASP A 62 15.76 1.49 -0.07
CA ASP A 62 16.82 1.49 -1.09
C ASP A 62 17.99 0.56 -0.73
N GLY A 63 17.73 -0.45 0.12
CA GLY A 63 18.76 -1.33 0.69
C GLY A 63 19.65 -0.67 1.75
N ASN A 64 19.60 0.66 1.86
CA ASN A 64 20.25 1.45 2.89
C ASN A 64 19.23 1.95 3.91
N GLY A 65 19.30 1.41 5.13
CA GLY A 65 18.45 1.79 6.25
C GLY A 65 17.29 0.83 6.48
N GLU A 66 17.04 0.55 7.76
CA GLU A 66 15.93 -0.27 8.25
C GLU A 66 14.85 0.63 8.83
N PHE A 67 13.61 0.45 8.38
CA PHE A 67 12.45 1.19 8.83
C PHE A 67 11.36 0.24 9.28
N THR A 68 10.70 0.57 10.38
CA THR A 68 9.51 -0.15 10.82
C THR A 68 8.27 0.64 10.45
N ALA A 69 7.29 -0.04 9.87
CA ALA A 69 6.00 0.55 9.54
C ALA A 69 4.88 -0.46 9.79
N ALA A 70 3.77 0.01 10.36
CA ALA A 70 2.59 -0.81 10.56
C ALA A 70 2.00 -1.26 9.21
N LEU A 71 1.58 -2.52 9.14
CA LEU A 71 0.98 -3.13 7.95
C LEU A 71 -0.30 -2.38 7.54
N SER A 72 -1.02 -1.78 8.49
CA SER A 72 -2.17 -0.89 8.27
C SER A 72 -1.84 0.31 7.36
N ASN A 73 -0.62 0.85 7.46
CA ASN A 73 -0.15 1.99 6.67
C ASN A 73 0.65 1.60 5.43
N LEU A 74 0.65 0.33 5.06
CA LEU A 74 1.37 -0.20 3.90
C LEU A 74 0.38 -0.80 2.90
N LYS A 75 0.70 -0.72 1.62
CA LYS A 75 -0.05 -1.38 0.57
C LYS A 75 0.78 -2.51 0.00
N LEU A 76 0.32 -3.75 0.18
CA LEU A 76 0.93 -4.91 -0.45
C LEU A 76 0.75 -4.84 -1.98
N ASP A 77 1.68 -5.40 -2.74
CA ASP A 77 1.54 -5.51 -4.19
C ASP A 77 0.27 -6.29 -4.58
N ILE A 78 -0.51 -5.76 -5.52
CA ILE A 78 -1.78 -6.38 -5.97
C ILE A 78 -1.56 -7.71 -6.68
N ALA A 79 -0.36 -7.92 -7.24
CA ALA A 79 0.02 -9.17 -7.86
C ALA A 79 0.32 -10.27 -6.83
N HIS A 80 0.41 -9.94 -5.54
CA HIS A 80 0.75 -10.92 -4.51
C HIS A 80 -0.45 -11.80 -4.13
N PRO A 81 -0.28 -13.14 -3.99
CA PRO A 81 -1.39 -14.04 -3.64
C PRO A 81 -2.07 -13.70 -2.31
N LEU A 82 -1.30 -13.20 -1.34
CA LEU A 82 -1.81 -12.79 -0.03
C LEU A 82 -2.41 -11.37 -0.01
N TYR A 83 -2.46 -10.66 -1.15
CA TYR A 83 -2.97 -9.28 -1.22
C TYR A 83 -4.38 -9.15 -0.61
N ARG A 84 -5.28 -10.07 -0.97
CA ARG A 84 -6.67 -10.04 -0.49
C ARG A 84 -6.75 -10.26 1.03
N GLN A 85 -5.96 -11.19 1.55
CA GLN A 85 -5.95 -11.50 2.98
C GLN A 85 -5.38 -10.35 3.81
N VAL A 86 -4.31 -9.70 3.32
CA VAL A 86 -3.76 -8.50 3.95
C VAL A 86 -4.77 -7.36 3.93
N LYS A 87 -5.47 -7.17 2.80
CA LYS A 87 -6.52 -6.15 2.70
C LYS A 87 -7.66 -6.40 3.67
N ASP A 88 -8.13 -7.65 3.79
CA ASP A 88 -9.18 -8.01 4.74
C ASP A 88 -8.74 -7.73 6.19
N TYR A 89 -7.49 -8.07 6.54
CA TYR A 89 -6.92 -7.74 7.85
C TYR A 89 -6.82 -6.23 8.10
N GLN A 90 -6.41 -5.45 7.10
CA GLN A 90 -6.37 -3.99 7.22
C GLN A 90 -7.75 -3.41 7.49
N VAL A 91 -8.79 -3.91 6.83
CA VAL A 91 -10.18 -3.50 7.08
C VAL A 91 -10.59 -3.84 8.51
N GLU A 92 -10.34 -5.07 8.98
CA GLU A 92 -10.65 -5.49 10.35
C GLU A 92 -9.96 -4.59 11.39
N VAL A 93 -8.68 -4.26 11.19
CA VAL A 93 -7.91 -3.39 12.08
C VAL A 93 -8.41 -1.95 12.05
N SER A 94 -8.71 -1.41 10.87
CA SER A 94 -9.26 -0.06 10.71
C SER A 94 -10.66 0.06 11.35
N GLU A 95 -11.50 -0.97 11.24
CA GLU A 95 -12.79 -1.05 11.93
C GLU A 95 -12.63 -1.13 13.45
N ALA A 96 -11.71 -1.96 13.95
CA ALA A 96 -11.44 -2.11 15.37
C ALA A 96 -10.87 -0.82 16.01
N LEU A 97 -10.07 -0.06 15.26
CA LEU A 97 -9.47 1.20 15.70
C LEU A 97 -10.35 2.43 15.41
N GLY A 98 -11.51 2.25 14.76
CA GLY A 98 -12.38 3.36 14.35
C GLY A 98 -11.75 4.34 13.36
N LYS A 99 -10.65 3.95 12.70
CA LYS A 99 -9.96 4.75 11.69
C LYS A 99 -10.67 4.52 10.35
N GLN A 100 -11.64 5.38 10.02
CA GLN A 100 -12.13 5.47 8.65
C GLN A 100 -11.00 6.00 7.76
N ASP A 101 -10.27 5.11 7.09
CA ASP A 101 -9.28 5.45 6.07
C ASP A 101 -9.97 6.08 4.85
N LEU A 102 -10.17 7.40 4.92
CA LEU A 102 -10.70 8.26 3.85
C LEU A 102 -9.83 8.28 2.57
N GLU A 103 -8.67 7.60 2.55
CA GLU A 103 -7.76 7.57 1.40
C GLU A 103 -8.12 6.52 0.33
N ASP A 104 -8.86 5.45 0.65
CA ASP A 104 -9.31 4.48 -0.37
C ASP A 104 -10.35 5.10 -1.33
N THR A 105 -11.14 6.06 -0.85
CA THR A 105 -12.08 6.85 -1.67
C THR A 105 -11.38 7.75 -2.68
N ARG A 106 -10.17 8.25 -2.37
CA ARG A 106 -9.38 9.08 -3.31
C ARG A 106 -8.70 8.25 -4.39
N GLN A 107 -8.20 7.06 -4.06
CA GLN A 107 -7.54 6.20 -5.06
C GLN A 107 -8.54 5.74 -6.15
N THR A 108 -9.79 5.47 -5.76
CA THR A 108 -10.87 5.11 -6.68
C THR A 108 -11.29 6.27 -7.59
N GLN A 109 -11.11 7.52 -7.15
CA GLN A 109 -11.36 8.71 -7.97
C GLN A 109 -10.23 8.97 -8.97
N ILE A 110 -8.97 8.81 -8.56
CA ILE A 110 -7.81 9.04 -9.44
C ILE A 110 -7.72 7.97 -10.56
N GLU A 111 -8.00 6.70 -10.28
CA GLU A 111 -8.02 5.66 -11.32
C GLU A 111 -9.20 5.81 -12.31
N ARG A 112 -10.27 6.52 -11.91
CA ARG A 112 -11.38 6.85 -12.82
C ARG A 112 -11.04 8.05 -13.73
N GLU A 113 -10.33 9.05 -13.24
CA GLU A 113 -9.92 10.21 -14.05
C GLU A 113 -8.85 9.86 -15.10
N ASP A 114 -7.90 8.96 -14.79
CA ASP A 114 -6.86 8.55 -15.74
C ASP A 114 -7.35 7.62 -16.89
N ARG A 115 -8.58 7.09 -16.81
CA ARG A 115 -9.19 6.23 -17.85
C ARG A 115 -10.35 6.88 -18.60
N GLY A 116 -10.53 8.19 -18.46
CA GLY A 116 -11.72 8.87 -18.94
C GLY A 116 -11.45 10.19 -19.65
N GLU A 117 -10.66 10.21 -20.73
CA GLU A 117 -10.86 11.09 -21.90
C GLU A 117 -9.65 11.08 -22.85
N PHE A 118 -9.49 10.02 -23.64
CA PHE A 118 -8.88 10.18 -24.97
C PHE A 118 -9.44 9.13 -25.92
N ARG A 119 -10.71 9.29 -26.32
CA ARG A 119 -11.25 8.57 -27.46
C ARG A 119 -10.67 9.22 -28.72
N VAL A 120 -9.76 8.53 -29.40
CA VAL A 120 -9.15 8.92 -30.70
C VAL A 120 -10.19 8.97 -31.86
N GLY A 121 -11.47 9.16 -31.56
CA GLY A 121 -12.59 9.07 -32.50
C GLY A 121 -13.09 10.39 -33.08
N ASP A 122 -12.73 11.55 -32.50
CA ASP A 122 -13.28 12.85 -32.91
C ASP A 122 -12.42 13.64 -33.91
N LEU A 123 -11.27 13.10 -34.35
CA LEU A 123 -10.38 13.79 -35.29
C LEU A 123 -10.86 13.80 -36.75
N TYR A 124 -11.91 13.06 -37.11
CA TYR A 124 -12.37 12.93 -38.51
C TYR A 124 -13.80 13.44 -38.76
N LYS A 125 -14.36 14.27 -37.87
CA LYS A 125 -15.74 14.75 -38.01
C LYS A 125 -15.89 16.26 -38.12
N LYS A 126 -15.06 16.90 -38.95
CA LYS A 126 -15.40 18.23 -39.48
C LYS A 126 -14.58 18.54 -40.74
N ASN A 127 -15.14 18.20 -41.90
CA ASN A 127 -15.12 19.00 -43.14
C ASN A 127 -15.74 18.19 -44.29
N ARG A 128 -17.07 18.10 -44.26
CA ARG A 128 -17.89 17.90 -45.47
C ARG A 128 -19.10 18.80 -45.36
N ARG A 129 -18.94 20.03 -45.85
CA ARG A 129 -19.95 20.82 -46.57
C ARG A 129 -19.25 22.03 -47.17
#